data_AF-A0A174U4Y8-F1
#
_entry.id   AF-A0A174U4Y8-F1
#
_cell.length_a   1.000
_cell.length_b   1.000
_cell.length_c   1.000
_cell.angle_alpha   90.00
_cell.angle_beta   90.00
_cell.angle_gamma   90.00
#
_symmetry.space_group_name_H-M   'P 1'
#
loop_
_entity.id
_entity.type
_entity.pdbx_description
1 polymer ?
#
loop_
_entity_poly.entity_id
_entity_poly.type
_entity_poly.pdbx_seq_one_letter_code
_entity_poly.pdbx_strand_id
1 'polypeptide(L)'
;MKTMYYIISIVFFILCSCGTTSHMTYSNGYILDSEGKVLGNYANGHIFDTLRNIRGYYANGYIYDKSYKIKGTYNNGFVKMNYATDSIKWNESYGNTKYSGSPE
;
A
#
# COMPACT_ATOMS: atom_id res chain seq x y z
N MET A 1 -44.08 -10.26 -3.55
CA MET A 1 -43.33 -9.16 -2.91
C MET A 1 -42.09 -9.63 -2.16
N LYS A 2 -42.14 -10.70 -1.34
CA LYS A 2 -40.97 -11.22 -0.59
C LYS A 2 -39.79 -11.65 -1.47
N THR A 3 -40.04 -12.24 -2.65
CA THR A 3 -39.02 -12.69 -3.60
C THR A 3 -38.20 -11.56 -4.23
N MET A 4 -38.76 -10.36 -4.38
CA MET A 4 -38.02 -9.22 -4.94
C MET A 4 -36.91 -8.71 -4.00
N TYR A 5 -37.14 -8.70 -2.68
CA TYR A 5 -36.12 -8.27 -1.71
C TYR A 5 -34.91 -9.21 -1.66
N TYR A 6 -35.11 -10.51 -1.88
CA TYR A 6 -34.02 -11.48 -1.96
C TYR A 6 -33.14 -11.25 -3.19
N ILE A 7 -33.74 -10.99 -4.35
CA ILE A 7 -32.98 -10.72 -5.58
C ILE A 7 -32.19 -9.40 -5.46
N ILE A 8 -32.80 -8.35 -4.90
CA ILE A 8 -32.11 -7.06 -4.64
C ILE A 8 -30.94 -7.26 -3.66
N SER A 9 -31.12 -8.06 -2.61
CA SER A 9 -30.05 -8.35 -1.64
C SER A 9 -28.90 -9.13 -2.27
N ILE A 10 -29.19 -10.14 -3.10
CA ILE A 10 -28.17 -10.94 -3.81
C ILE A 10 -27.36 -10.06 -4.77
N VAL A 11 -28.01 -9.17 -5.52
CA VAL A 11 -27.32 -8.27 -6.46
C VAL A 11 -26.45 -7.25 -5.73
N PHE A 12 -26.88 -6.75 -4.56
CA PHE A 12 -26.08 -5.84 -3.72
C PHE A 12 -24.83 -6.52 -3.15
N PHE A 13 -24.92 -7.79 -2.73
CA PHE A 13 -23.76 -8.56 -2.27
C PHE A 13 -22.75 -8.86 -3.40
N ILE A 14 -23.23 -9.10 -4.63
CA ILE A 14 -22.36 -9.32 -5.80
C ILE A 14 -21.63 -8.02 -6.20
N LEU A 15 -22.30 -6.86 -6.13
CA LEU A 15 -21.71 -5.56 -6.49
C LEU A 15 -20.77 -4.98 -5.42
N CYS A 16 -20.95 -5.32 -4.14
CA CYS A 16 -20.08 -4.86 -3.05
C CYS A 16 -18.76 -5.63 -2.92
N SER A 17 -18.47 -6.60 -3.80
CA SER A 17 -17.25 -7.42 -3.72
C SER A 17 -16.01 -6.75 -4.35
N CYS A 18 -16.09 -5.48 -4.75
CA CYS A 18 -14.92 -4.71 -5.18
C CYS A 18 -14.14 -4.27 -3.94
N GLY A 19 -13.37 -5.20 -3.36
CA GLY A 19 -12.44 -4.89 -2.29
C GLY A 19 -11.44 -3.86 -2.78
N THR A 20 -11.35 -2.72 -2.10
CA THR A 20 -10.31 -1.72 -2.28
C THR A 20 -8.96 -2.36 -2.03
N THR A 21 -8.34 -2.89 -3.07
CA THR A 21 -6.92 -3.23 -3.04
C THR A 21 -6.18 -1.92 -2.93
N SER A 22 -5.70 -1.60 -1.74
CA SER A 22 -4.75 -0.50 -1.54
C SER A 22 -3.48 -0.83 -2.35
N HIS A 23 -3.40 -0.23 -3.52
CA HIS A 23 -2.32 -0.42 -4.48
C HIS A 23 -1.14 0.45 -4.06
N MET A 24 -0.12 -0.14 -3.45
CA MET A 24 1.17 0.51 -3.31
C MET A 24 2.02 0.24 -4.54
N THR A 25 2.80 1.23 -4.95
CA THR A 25 3.73 1.10 -6.09
C THR A 25 5.13 1.48 -5.68
N TYR A 26 6.10 0.98 -6.44
CA TYR A 26 7.49 1.40 -6.35
C TYR A 26 7.88 2.05 -7.68
N SER A 27 8.42 3.26 -7.59
CA SER A 27 8.90 4.01 -8.75
C SER A 27 10.08 4.89 -8.37
N ASN A 28 11.18 4.80 -9.14
CA ASN A 28 12.36 5.64 -8.97
C ASN A 28 12.91 5.71 -7.53
N GLY A 29 12.93 4.59 -6.81
CA GLY A 29 13.41 4.54 -5.42
C GLY A 29 12.36 4.89 -4.37
N TYR A 30 11.16 5.35 -4.76
CA TYR A 30 10.08 5.71 -3.85
C TYR A 30 9.01 4.64 -3.77
N ILE A 31 8.43 4.50 -2.58
CA ILE A 31 7.25 3.68 -2.34
C ILE A 31 6.08 4.64 -2.21
N LEU A 32 5.07 4.46 -3.06
CA LEU A 32 3.92 5.33 -3.20
C LEU A 32 2.66 4.59 -2.76
N ASP A 33 1.70 5.30 -2.18
CA ASP A 33 0.35 4.78 -1.99
C ASP A 33 -0.46 4.81 -3.31
N SER A 34 -1.74 4.44 -3.22
CA SER A 34 -2.65 4.40 -4.37
C SER A 34 -2.97 5.77 -4.95
N GLU A 35 -2.74 6.84 -4.20
CA GLU A 35 -2.92 8.23 -4.63
C GLU A 35 -1.61 8.85 -5.15
N GLY A 36 -0.51 8.09 -5.12
CA GLY A 36 0.81 8.56 -5.54
C GLY A 36 1.58 9.33 -4.45
N LYS A 37 1.09 9.37 -3.21
CA LYS A 37 1.80 10.00 -2.09
C LYS A 37 2.97 9.11 -1.67
N VAL A 38 4.12 9.74 -1.40
CA VAL A 38 5.31 9.06 -0.92
C VAL A 38 5.10 8.55 0.51
N LEU A 39 5.17 7.22 0.69
CA LEU A 39 5.14 6.55 1.98
C LEU A 39 6.56 6.32 2.53
N GLY A 40 7.54 6.24 1.65
CA GLY A 40 8.92 5.96 2.01
C GLY A 40 9.82 5.78 0.80
N ASN A 41 11.05 5.34 1.04
CA ASN A 41 12.02 5.05 -0.01
C ASN A 41 12.66 3.68 0.20
N TYR A 42 13.09 3.10 -0.90
CA TYR A 42 13.90 1.90 -0.92
C TYR A 42 15.31 2.25 -1.41
N ALA A 43 16.32 1.76 -0.69
CA ALA A 43 17.70 1.86 -1.13
C ALA A 43 18.51 0.68 -0.55
N ASN A 44 19.32 0.03 -1.41
CA ASN A 44 20.27 -1.00 -0.99
C ASN A 44 19.65 -2.11 -0.11
N GLY A 45 18.49 -2.66 -0.51
CA GLY A 45 17.81 -3.71 0.25
C GLY A 45 16.97 -3.21 1.44
N HIS A 46 17.07 -1.93 1.80
CA HIS A 46 16.41 -1.36 2.97
C HIS A 46 15.19 -0.55 2.56
N ILE A 47 14.12 -0.68 3.35
CA ILE A 47 12.89 0.10 3.24
C ILE A 47 12.89 1.12 4.37
N PHE A 48 12.82 2.39 4.02
CA PHE A 48 12.80 3.51 4.93
C PHE A 48 11.43 4.17 4.91
N ASP A 49 10.97 4.66 6.06
CA ASP A 49 9.91 5.66 6.07
C ASP A 49 10.43 7.02 5.58
N THR A 50 9.50 7.96 5.48
CA THR A 50 9.80 9.33 5.09
C THR A 50 10.74 10.08 6.06
N LEU A 51 10.87 9.63 7.31
CA LEU A 51 11.83 10.14 8.30
C LEU A 51 13.18 9.39 8.26
N ARG A 52 13.41 8.57 7.24
CA ARG A 52 14.61 7.74 7.04
C ARG A 52 14.84 6.68 8.13
N ASN A 53 13.81 6.29 8.88
CA ASN A 53 13.89 5.15 9.77
C ASN A 53 13.67 3.86 9.00
N ILE A 54 14.45 2.82 9.32
CA ILE A 54 14.25 1.50 8.73
C ILE A 54 12.90 0.94 9.19
N ARG A 55 12.08 0.57 8.22
CA ARG A 55 10.78 -0.07 8.41
C ARG A 55 10.77 -1.53 8.03
N GLY A 56 11.72 -1.94 7.20
CA GLY A 56 11.83 -3.30 6.74
C GLY A 56 12.91 -3.46 5.70
N TYR A 57 12.84 -4.59 5.01
CA TYR A 57 13.81 -4.96 3.99
C TYR A 57 13.08 -5.49 2.75
N TYR A 58 13.73 -5.37 1.60
CA TYR A 58 13.31 -6.00 0.38
C TYR A 58 14.40 -6.95 -0.11
N ALA A 59 14.02 -8.17 -0.43
CA ALA A 59 14.89 -9.15 -1.08
C ALA A 59 14.06 -10.14 -1.90
N ASN A 60 14.51 -10.46 -3.12
CA ASN A 60 13.95 -11.52 -3.95
C ASN A 60 12.44 -11.46 -4.16
N GLY A 61 11.87 -10.26 -4.37
CA GLY A 61 10.43 -10.09 -4.56
C GLY A 61 9.60 -10.09 -3.26
N TYR A 62 10.23 -10.18 -2.09
CA TYR A 62 9.56 -10.18 -0.79
C TYR A 62 9.87 -8.93 0.00
N ILE A 63 8.88 -8.49 0.78
CA ILE A 63 8.98 -7.41 1.74
C ILE A 63 8.97 -8.02 3.13
N TYR A 64 9.97 -7.66 3.91
CA TYR A 64 10.19 -8.14 5.26
C TYR A 64 10.02 -6.99 6.27
N ASP A 65 9.54 -7.29 7.46
CA ASP A 65 9.68 -6.37 8.58
C ASP A 65 11.11 -6.39 9.16
N LYS A 66 11.33 -5.60 10.22
CA LYS A 66 12.62 -5.55 10.93
C LYS A 66 13.05 -6.88 11.57
N SER A 67 12.11 -7.79 11.78
CA SER A 67 12.34 -9.13 12.33
C SER A 67 12.47 -10.20 11.23
N TYR A 68 12.62 -9.78 9.96
CA TYR A 68 12.72 -10.66 8.79
C TYR A 68 11.50 -11.57 8.56
N LYS A 69 10.31 -11.16 9.04
CA LYS A 69 9.06 -11.84 8.69
C LYS A 69 8.49 -11.23 7.42
N ILE A 70 8.03 -12.08 6.50
CA ILE A 70 7.39 -11.64 5.25
C ILE A 70 6.08 -10.91 5.57
N LYS A 71 5.97 -9.66 5.10
CA LYS A 71 4.79 -8.80 5.21
C LYS A 71 4.13 -8.48 3.89
N GLY A 72 4.79 -8.79 2.78
CA GLY A 72 4.26 -8.54 1.46
C GLY A 72 5.15 -9.05 0.36
N THR A 73 4.70 -8.84 -0.88
CA THR A 73 5.45 -9.14 -2.09
C THR A 73 5.55 -7.90 -2.96
N TYR A 74 6.60 -7.88 -3.77
CA TYR A 74 6.82 -6.89 -4.81
C TYR A 74 6.90 -7.62 -6.15
N ASN A 75 6.13 -7.16 -7.14
CA ASN A 75 6.12 -7.71 -8.48
C ASN A 75 5.81 -6.61 -9.50
N ASN A 76 6.66 -6.46 -10.52
CA ASN A 76 6.48 -5.54 -11.65
C ASN A 76 6.09 -4.11 -11.26
N GLY A 77 6.76 -3.52 -10.28
CA GLY A 77 6.47 -2.15 -9.82
C GLY A 77 5.36 -2.06 -8.77
N PHE A 78 4.67 -3.15 -8.46
CA PHE A 78 3.58 -3.17 -7.48
C PHE A 78 3.99 -3.84 -6.18
N VAL A 79 3.55 -3.25 -5.07
CA VAL A 79 3.72 -3.76 -3.72
C VAL A 79 2.37 -4.25 -3.20
N LYS A 80 2.31 -5.52 -2.83
CA LYS A 80 1.15 -6.16 -2.21
C LYS A 80 1.47 -6.53 -0.77
N MET A 81 0.93 -5.78 0.18
CA MET A 81 1.03 -6.16 1.59
C MET A 81 0.05 -7.28 1.92
N ASN A 82 0.50 -8.21 2.74
CA ASN A 82 -0.33 -9.25 3.32
C ASN A 82 -0.99 -8.69 4.58
N TYR A 83 -2.24 -8.25 4.50
CA TYR A 83 -2.99 -7.68 5.62
C TYR A 83 -3.36 -8.69 6.72
N ALA A 84 -3.26 -10.00 6.46
CA ALA A 84 -3.39 -11.02 7.50
C ALA A 84 -2.15 -11.06 8.43
N THR A 85 -1.04 -10.46 7.99
CA THR A 85 0.12 -10.16 8.81
C THR A 85 0.14 -8.65 9.07
N ASP A 86 0.56 -8.18 10.24
CA ASP A 86 0.64 -6.73 10.46
C ASP A 86 1.48 -6.08 9.36
N SER A 87 0.88 -5.19 8.56
CA SER A 87 1.57 -4.47 7.51
C SER A 87 2.66 -3.58 8.10
N ILE A 88 3.64 -3.21 7.27
CA ILE A 88 4.61 -2.20 7.66
C ILE A 88 3.85 -0.90 7.97
N LYS A 89 4.00 -0.40 9.20
CA LYS A 89 3.43 0.88 9.62
C LYS A 89 4.35 2.02 9.16
N TRP A 90 3.84 2.82 8.23
CA TRP A 90 4.49 4.03 7.75
C TRP A 90 4.32 5.18 8.75
N ASN A 91 5.33 6.04 8.86
CA ASN A 91 5.14 7.32 9.51
C ASN A 91 4.50 8.27 8.49
N GLU A 92 3.27 8.70 8.76
CA GLU A 92 2.53 9.68 7.93
C GLU A 92 3.04 11.12 8.10
N SER A 93 4.33 11.31 8.36
CA SER A 93 4.89 12.63 8.70
C SER A 93 4.81 13.65 7.55
N TYR A 94 4.61 13.20 6.31
CA TYR A 94 4.47 14.06 5.13
C TYR A 94 3.00 14.33 4.74
N GLY A 95 2.05 14.00 5.60
CA GLY A 95 0.65 14.38 5.43
C GLY A 95 0.37 15.84 5.77
N ASN A 96 1.14 16.81 5.24
CA ASN A 96 0.63 18.20 5.15
C ASN A 96 1.40 19.20 4.26
N THR A 97 2.23 18.76 3.31
CA THR A 97 2.65 19.66 2.24
C THR A 97 1.90 19.27 0.98
N LYS A 98 0.71 19.88 0.82
CA LYS A 98 0.07 20.01 -0.49
C LYS A 98 1.15 20.44 -1.48
N TYR A 99 1.17 19.83 -2.66
CA TYR A 99 1.87 20.36 -3.82
C TYR A 99 1.37 21.79 -4.09
N SER A 100 1.97 22.80 -3.46
CA SER A 100 1.94 24.18 -3.95
C SER A 100 3.05 24.30 -4.99
N GLY A 101 2.84 23.64 -6.14
CA GLY A 101 3.56 24.02 -7.34
C GLY A 101 3.00 25.37 -7.78
N SER A 102 3.70 26.45 -7.44
CA SER A 102 3.53 27.71 -8.17
C SER A 102 3.99 27.45 -9.61
N PRO A 103 3.17 27.74 -10.63
CA PRO A 103 3.67 27.77 -11.99
C PRO A 103 4.58 28.99 -12.12
N GLU A 104 5.85 28.76 -12.44
CA GLU A 104 6.70 29.75 -13.14
C GLU A 104 6.57 29.51 -14.65
#